data_AF-A0A4Q5YD71-F1
#
_entry.id   AF-A0A4Q5YD71-F1
#
_cell.length_a   1.000
_cell.length_b   1.000
_cell.length_c   1.000
_cell.angle_alpha   90.00
_cell.angle_beta   90.00
_cell.angle_gamma   90.00
#
_symmetry.space_group_name_H-M   'P 1'
#
loop_
_entity.id
_entity.type
_entity.pdbx_description
1 polymer ?
#
loop_
_entity_poly.entity_id
_entity_poly.type
_entity_poly.pdbx_seq_one_letter_code
_entity_poly.pdbx_strand_id
1 'polypeptide(L)'
;MTHYFLSLMILMLLFSCGPTDSNQKELELKQRQLEIRESELNRQPTFAAPETPAEAETVEDMVNGIRNEYQRINGLNLTQVKKDFKCDVQGHVVYYLKNNKLVKVAIDWGFLGDGSSYSEYYYNNDKLIFIYERYVGGPANGPETTNEFRTYVQNNKTVKSLKNQSLTSCRICEFNSSSDAYKIFRSLNQQDINAAFCG
;
A
#
# COMPACT_ATOMS: atom_id res chain seq x y z
N MET A 1 -13.01 63.17 -2.65
CA MET A 1 -11.64 62.71 -2.36
C MET A 1 -11.21 61.84 -3.54
N THR A 2 -10.90 62.36 -4.73
CA THR A 2 -9.78 63.21 -5.18
C THR A 2 -8.36 62.66 -4.92
N HIS A 3 -7.62 62.55 -6.04
CA HIS A 3 -6.15 62.42 -6.28
C HIS A 3 -5.59 60.99 -6.43
N TYR A 4 -5.23 60.47 -7.64
CA TYR A 4 -4.15 60.79 -8.61
C TYR A 4 -2.72 60.68 -8.06
N PHE A 5 -1.86 59.89 -8.73
CA PHE A 5 -0.39 59.97 -8.96
C PHE A 5 0.07 58.54 -9.37
N LEU A 6 0.39 58.14 -10.60
CA LEU A 6 1.15 58.68 -11.75
C LEU A 6 2.60 59.10 -11.44
N SER A 7 3.55 58.21 -11.72
CA SER A 7 4.99 58.45 -11.92
C SER A 7 5.51 57.18 -12.63
N LEU A 8 5.83 57.08 -13.92
CA LEU A 8 6.52 57.88 -14.95
C LEU A 8 8.02 58.11 -14.74
N MET A 9 8.79 57.39 -15.58
CA MET A 9 10.19 57.59 -16.00
C MET A 9 11.27 57.36 -14.93
N ILE A 10 12.36 56.64 -15.24
CA ILE A 10 13.46 57.11 -16.10
C ILE A 10 14.15 55.95 -16.83
N LEU A 11 14.27 56.14 -18.14
CA LEU A 11 15.16 55.45 -19.06
C LEU A 11 16.49 56.22 -19.09
N MET A 12 17.63 55.57 -18.84
CA MET A 12 18.93 56.03 -19.37
C MET A 12 19.78 54.84 -19.80
N LEU A 13 20.06 54.84 -21.10
CA LEU A 13 21.01 54.04 -21.85
C LEU A 13 22.44 54.45 -21.49
N LEU A 14 23.34 53.48 -21.29
CA LEU A 14 24.75 53.62 -21.70
C LEU A 14 25.23 52.29 -22.29
N PHE A 15 25.27 52.25 -23.62
CA PHE A 15 26.03 51.29 -24.40
C PHE A 15 27.53 51.62 -24.26
N SER A 16 28.31 50.68 -23.73
CA SER A 16 29.78 50.69 -23.84
C SER A 16 30.19 49.57 -24.79
N CYS A 17 30.46 49.92 -26.06
CA CYS A 17 31.17 49.05 -26.98
C CYS A 17 32.66 49.01 -26.60
N GLY A 18 33.07 47.95 -25.90
CA GLY A 18 34.48 47.62 -25.66
C GLY A 18 35.06 46.78 -26.82
N PRO A 19 36.36 46.92 -27.12
CA PRO A 19 37.01 46.25 -28.23
C PRO A 19 37.13 44.72 -28.02
N THR A 20 36.59 44.00 -29.00
CA THR A 20 36.89 42.65 -29.51
C THR A 20 37.66 41.68 -28.60
N ASP A 21 36.90 41.06 -27.70
CA ASP A 21 37.30 40.01 -26.76
C ASP A 21 37.29 38.59 -27.41
N SER A 22 37.91 38.46 -28.58
CA SER A 22 37.92 37.21 -29.36
C SER A 22 38.96 36.22 -28.82
N ASN A 23 40.15 36.71 -28.49
CA ASN A 23 41.28 35.87 -28.11
C ASN A 23 41.20 35.37 -26.66
N GLN A 24 40.53 36.12 -25.76
CA GLN A 24 40.37 35.72 -24.37
C GLN A 24 39.35 34.58 -24.25
N LYS A 25 38.25 34.65 -25.02
CA LYS A 25 37.24 33.58 -25.08
C LYS A 25 37.79 32.29 -25.68
N GLU A 26 38.68 32.37 -26.68
CA GLU A 26 39.32 31.18 -27.23
C GLU A 26 40.25 30.52 -26.22
N LEU A 27 40.96 31.32 -25.40
CA LEU A 27 41.85 30.80 -24.37
C LEU A 27 41.06 30.12 -23.23
N GLU A 28 39.99 30.75 -22.76
CA GLU A 28 39.10 30.17 -21.74
C GLU A 28 38.45 28.86 -22.21
N LEU A 29 38.06 28.77 -23.49
CA LEU A 29 37.49 27.55 -24.05
C LEU A 29 38.51 26.40 -24.09
N LYS A 30 39.75 26.69 -24.49
CA LYS A 30 40.83 25.69 -24.50
C LYS A 30 41.16 25.21 -23.09
N GLN A 31 41.13 26.10 -22.10
CA GLN A 31 41.40 25.75 -20.71
C GLN A 31 40.31 24.84 -20.13
N ARG A 32 39.03 25.15 -20.38
CA ARG A 32 37.92 24.27 -20.00
C ARG A 32 37.95 22.91 -20.68
N GLN A 33 38.38 22.84 -21.94
CA GLN A 33 38.51 21.56 -22.65
C GLN A 33 39.60 20.67 -22.05
N LEU A 34 40.70 21.27 -21.57
CA LEU A 34 41.77 20.54 -20.88
C LEU A 34 41.31 20.03 -19.51
N GLU A 35 40.60 20.85 -18.74
CA GLU A 35 40.04 20.43 -17.44
C GLU A 35 39.03 19.29 -17.58
N ILE A 36 38.15 19.34 -18.60
CA ILE A 36 37.21 18.25 -18.87
C ILE A 36 37.97 16.97 -19.24
N ARG A 37 38.98 17.06 -20.09
CA ARG A 37 39.78 15.89 -20.52
C ARG A 37 40.57 15.27 -19.37
N GLU A 38 41.11 16.08 -18.46
CA GLU A 38 41.77 15.59 -17.25
C GLU A 38 40.76 14.95 -16.28
N SER A 39 39.55 15.50 -16.16
CA SER A 39 38.48 14.94 -15.33
C SER A 39 37.96 13.59 -15.85
N GLU A 40 37.97 13.38 -17.17
CA GLU A 40 37.61 12.11 -17.80
C GLU A 40 38.73 11.08 -17.67
N LEU A 41 40.00 11.50 -17.78
CA LEU A 41 41.15 10.60 -17.66
C LEU A 41 41.36 10.12 -16.21
N ASN A 42 40.97 10.93 -15.22
CA ASN A 42 41.02 10.57 -13.80
C ASN A 42 39.77 9.80 -13.32
N ARG A 43 38.77 9.61 -14.20
CA ARG A 43 37.61 8.77 -13.93
C ARG A 43 37.96 7.32 -14.27
N GLN A 44 38.81 6.70 -13.44
CA GLN A 44 38.91 5.25 -13.45
C GLN A 44 37.52 4.68 -13.17
N PRO A 45 36.96 3.83 -14.04
CA PRO A 45 35.74 3.11 -13.71
C PRO A 45 36.04 2.30 -12.47
N THR A 46 35.49 2.72 -11.33
CA THR A 46 35.41 1.87 -10.17
C THR A 46 34.47 0.76 -10.59
N PHE A 47 35.04 -0.36 -11.05
CA PHE A 47 34.30 -1.60 -11.23
C PHE A 47 33.80 -1.95 -9.84
N ALA A 48 32.57 -1.54 -9.54
CA ALA A 48 31.83 -2.02 -8.40
C ALA A 48 31.92 -3.54 -8.46
N ALA A 49 32.37 -4.14 -7.35
CA ALA A 49 32.34 -5.58 -7.18
C ALA A 49 30.95 -6.09 -7.59
N PRO A 50 30.85 -7.24 -8.27
CA PRO A 50 29.56 -7.77 -8.70
C PRO A 50 28.64 -7.83 -7.49
N GLU A 51 27.59 -7.02 -7.50
CA GLU A 51 26.53 -7.10 -6.50
C GLU A 51 26.05 -8.55 -6.51
N THR A 52 26.30 -9.24 -5.41
CA THR A 52 25.85 -10.61 -5.22
C THR A 52 24.34 -10.59 -5.43
N PRO A 53 23.75 -11.36 -6.37
CA PRO A 53 22.33 -11.34 -6.60
C PRO A 53 21.61 -11.58 -5.27
N ALA A 54 20.80 -10.61 -4.84
CA ALA A 54 19.99 -10.76 -3.64
C ALA A 54 19.19 -12.06 -3.78
N GLU A 55 19.38 -12.97 -2.83
CA GLU A 55 18.69 -14.26 -2.84
C GLU A 55 17.19 -14.02 -2.90
N ALA A 56 16.53 -14.63 -3.89
CA ALA A 56 15.10 -14.43 -4.11
C ALA A 56 14.32 -14.98 -2.90
N GLU A 57 13.48 -14.13 -2.29
CA GLU A 57 12.62 -14.51 -1.16
C GLU A 57 11.78 -15.75 -1.51
N THR A 58 11.80 -16.77 -0.65
CA THR A 58 10.99 -17.98 -0.86
C THR A 58 9.55 -17.79 -0.39
N VAL A 59 8.61 -18.60 -0.88
CA VAL A 59 7.20 -18.55 -0.43
C VAL A 59 7.08 -18.76 1.09
N GLU A 60 7.93 -19.58 1.70
CA GLU A 60 7.86 -19.81 3.14
C GLU A 60 8.39 -18.59 3.93
N ASP A 61 9.39 -17.87 3.40
CA ASP A 61 9.84 -16.61 4.00
C ASP A 61 8.73 -15.56 3.99
N MET A 62 8.04 -15.41 2.85
CA MET A 62 6.89 -14.50 2.70
C MET A 62 5.79 -14.84 3.72
N VAL A 63 5.45 -16.13 3.84
CA VAL A 63 4.43 -16.62 4.76
C VAL A 63 4.83 -16.40 6.22
N ASN A 64 6.10 -16.61 6.56
CA ASN A 64 6.61 -16.36 7.91
C ASN A 64 6.59 -14.87 8.26
N GLY A 65 6.95 -13.99 7.32
CA GLY A 65 6.79 -12.55 7.47
C GLY A 65 5.34 -12.16 7.78
N ILE A 66 4.37 -12.71 7.03
CA ILE A 66 2.94 -12.48 7.25
C ILE A 66 2.48 -13.00 8.61
N ARG A 67 2.95 -14.20 9.04
CA ARG A 67 2.60 -14.76 10.36
C ARG A 67 3.12 -13.90 11.50
N ASN A 68 4.34 -13.40 11.40
CA ASN A 68 4.93 -12.50 12.39
C ASN A 68 4.12 -11.21 12.51
N GLU A 69 3.71 -10.64 11.37
CA GLU A 69 2.90 -9.44 11.35
C GLU A 69 1.48 -9.67 11.91
N TYR A 70 0.86 -10.81 11.58
CA TYR A 70 -0.41 -11.26 12.18
C TYR A 70 -0.31 -11.37 13.71
N GLN A 71 0.75 -12.00 14.23
CA GLN A 71 0.99 -12.13 15.67
C GLN A 71 1.21 -10.77 16.32
N ARG A 72 2.02 -9.91 15.69
CA ARG A 72 2.28 -8.55 16.15
C ARG A 72 0.96 -7.77 16.26
N ILE A 73 0.14 -7.73 15.21
CA ILE A 73 -1.14 -7.00 15.20
C ILE A 73 -2.06 -7.48 16.31
N ASN A 74 -2.23 -8.80 16.47
CA ASN A 74 -3.09 -9.36 17.53
C ASN A 74 -2.53 -9.18 18.95
N GLY A 75 -1.23 -8.88 19.10
CA GLY A 75 -0.61 -8.53 20.37
C GLY A 75 -0.66 -7.04 20.73
N LEU A 76 -1.18 -6.17 19.85
CA LEU A 76 -1.27 -4.74 20.11
C LEU A 76 -2.53 -4.37 20.90
N ASN A 77 -2.42 -3.30 21.68
CA ASN A 77 -3.59 -2.54 22.12
C ASN A 77 -4.10 -1.67 20.96
N LEU A 78 -5.30 -1.96 20.47
CA LEU A 78 -5.91 -1.34 19.29
C LEU A 78 -7.17 -0.56 19.67
N THR A 79 -7.37 0.59 19.04
CA THR A 79 -8.64 1.31 19.09
C THR A 79 -9.66 0.57 18.23
N GLN A 80 -10.86 0.36 18.75
CA GLN A 80 -11.92 -0.34 18.04
C GLN A 80 -13.01 0.63 17.60
N VAL A 81 -13.44 0.50 16.34
CA VAL A 81 -14.64 1.18 15.82
C VAL A 81 -15.59 0.09 15.35
N LYS A 82 -16.71 -0.06 16.04
CA LYS A 82 -17.75 -1.02 15.66
C LYS A 82 -18.84 -0.32 14.86
N LYS A 83 -19.31 -0.97 13.79
CA LYS A 83 -20.48 -0.55 13.01
C LYS A 83 -21.34 -1.77 12.72
N ASP A 84 -22.65 -1.62 12.91
CA ASP A 84 -23.62 -2.64 12.52
C ASP A 84 -24.06 -2.39 11.07
N PHE A 85 -24.36 -3.47 10.36
CA PHE A 85 -24.91 -3.42 9.01
C PHE A 85 -26.04 -4.42 8.88
N LYS A 86 -26.92 -4.19 7.91
CA LYS A 86 -28.05 -5.09 7.63
C LYS A 86 -28.18 -5.27 6.13
N CYS A 87 -27.80 -6.47 5.67
CA CYS A 87 -28.11 -6.95 4.34
C CYS A 87 -29.38 -7.83 4.47
N ASP A 88 -29.31 -9.11 4.09
CA ASP A 88 -30.39 -10.07 4.40
C ASP A 88 -30.46 -10.41 5.89
N VAL A 89 -29.31 -10.32 6.57
CA VAL A 89 -29.15 -10.61 8.00
C VAL A 89 -28.44 -9.45 8.68
N GLN A 90 -28.59 -9.35 10.00
CA GLN A 90 -27.88 -8.36 10.79
C GLN A 90 -26.47 -8.88 11.08
N GLY A 91 -25.47 -8.09 10.69
CA GLY A 91 -24.07 -8.34 10.95
C GLY A 91 -23.40 -7.13 11.60
N HIS A 92 -22.14 -7.29 11.97
CA HIS A 92 -21.34 -6.17 12.44
C HIS A 92 -19.89 -6.30 11.99
N VAL A 93 -19.26 -5.15 11.82
CA VAL A 93 -17.84 -5.03 11.54
C VAL A 93 -17.16 -4.28 12.66
N VAL A 94 -15.96 -4.74 13.01
CA VAL A 94 -15.06 -4.07 13.94
C VAL A 94 -13.78 -3.72 13.20
N TYR A 95 -13.50 -2.43 13.13
CA TYR A 95 -12.25 -1.89 12.62
C TYR A 95 -11.27 -1.70 13.78
N TYR A 96 -10.06 -2.19 13.62
CA TYR A 96 -9.01 -2.08 14.63
C TYR A 96 -7.90 -1.17 14.13
N LEU A 97 -7.65 -0.10 14.87
CA LEU A 97 -6.71 0.93 14.50
C LEU A 97 -5.52 0.98 15.47
N LYS A 98 -4.32 1.17 14.91
CA LYS A 98 -3.12 1.55 15.65
C LYS A 98 -2.71 2.95 15.24
N ASN A 99 -2.71 3.90 16.18
CA ASN A 99 -2.34 5.29 15.91
C ASN A 99 -3.11 5.87 14.69
N ASN A 100 -4.43 5.66 14.67
CA ASN A 100 -5.34 6.02 13.58
C ASN A 100 -5.09 5.35 12.21
N LYS A 101 -4.22 4.34 12.13
CA LYS A 101 -4.06 3.51 10.93
C LYS A 101 -4.83 2.20 11.09
N LEU A 102 -5.63 1.84 10.10
CA LEU A 102 -6.36 0.57 10.06
C LEU A 102 -5.40 -0.59 9.84
N VAL A 103 -5.38 -1.56 10.75
CA VAL A 103 -4.48 -2.73 10.69
C VAL A 103 -5.23 -4.06 10.65
N LYS A 104 -6.47 -4.09 11.13
CA LYS A 104 -7.34 -5.27 11.10
C LYS A 104 -8.79 -4.86 10.93
N VAL A 105 -9.54 -5.66 10.19
CA VAL A 105 -11.00 -5.62 10.14
C VAL A 105 -11.53 -7.00 10.50
N ALA A 106 -12.47 -7.10 11.42
CA ALA A 106 -13.20 -8.33 11.72
C ALA A 106 -14.68 -8.14 11.39
N ILE A 107 -15.28 -9.12 10.74
CA ILE A 107 -16.68 -9.08 10.31
C ILE A 107 -17.36 -10.35 10.82
N ASP A 108 -18.43 -10.15 11.55
CA ASP A 108 -19.40 -11.17 11.87
C ASP A 108 -20.61 -10.94 10.97
N TRP A 109 -20.81 -11.84 10.02
CA TRP A 109 -21.92 -11.75 9.06
C TRP A 109 -23.26 -12.18 9.67
N GLY A 110 -23.27 -12.64 10.92
CA GLY A 110 -24.44 -13.20 11.57
C GLY A 110 -24.78 -14.59 11.04
N PHE A 111 -26.03 -15.00 11.25
CA PHE A 111 -26.56 -16.28 10.79
C PHE A 111 -27.44 -16.09 9.57
N LEU A 112 -27.09 -16.76 8.46
CA LEU A 112 -27.91 -16.86 7.26
C LEU A 112 -28.35 -18.32 7.08
N GLY A 113 -29.62 -18.60 7.39
CA GLY A 113 -30.13 -19.97 7.47
C GLY A 113 -29.46 -20.75 8.60
N ASP A 114 -28.94 -21.95 8.30
CA ASP A 114 -28.31 -22.86 9.26
C ASP A 114 -26.79 -22.65 9.39
N GLY A 115 -26.28 -21.48 8.99
CA GLY A 115 -24.85 -21.21 9.01
C GLY A 115 -24.48 -19.78 9.41
N SER A 116 -23.28 -19.63 9.96
CA SER A 116 -22.65 -18.35 10.27
C SER A 116 -21.29 -18.23 9.61
N SER A 117 -20.89 -16.98 9.33
CA SER A 117 -19.58 -16.69 8.76
C SER A 117 -18.90 -15.56 9.51
N TYR A 118 -17.60 -15.74 9.70
CA TYR A 118 -16.70 -14.78 10.30
C TYR A 118 -15.49 -14.56 9.38
N SER A 119 -15.12 -13.31 9.16
CA SER A 119 -13.99 -12.94 8.31
C SER A 119 -13.08 -11.96 9.04
N GLU A 120 -11.76 -12.12 8.91
CA GLU A 120 -10.78 -11.13 9.32
C GLU A 120 -9.86 -10.79 8.16
N TYR A 121 -9.54 -9.50 8.05
CA TYR A 121 -8.62 -8.95 7.06
C TYR A 121 -7.53 -8.18 7.79
N TYR A 122 -6.28 -8.47 7.47
CA TYR A 122 -5.11 -7.84 8.08
C TYR A 122 -4.36 -7.02 7.05
N TYR A 123 -3.92 -5.84 7.48
CA TYR A 123 -3.27 -4.86 6.62
C TYR A 123 -1.95 -4.41 7.22
N ASN A 124 -0.96 -4.24 6.35
CA ASN A 124 0.30 -3.57 6.65
C ASN A 124 0.54 -2.50 5.59
N ASN A 125 0.76 -1.25 6.02
CA ASN A 125 0.91 -0.10 5.13
C ASN A 125 -0.20 -0.01 4.07
N ASP A 126 -1.45 -0.14 4.50
CA ASP A 126 -2.65 -0.10 3.65
C ASP A 126 -2.71 -1.19 2.56
N LYS A 127 -1.87 -2.22 2.66
CA LYS A 127 -1.89 -3.41 1.81
C LYS A 127 -2.42 -4.61 2.56
N LEU A 128 -3.30 -5.37 1.91
CA LEU A 128 -3.76 -6.65 2.42
C LEU A 128 -2.60 -7.65 2.50
N ILE A 129 -2.44 -8.28 3.66
CA ILE A 129 -1.39 -9.30 3.88
C ILE A 129 -1.96 -10.67 4.26
N PHE A 130 -3.13 -10.70 4.88
CA PHE A 130 -3.72 -11.95 5.38
C PHE A 130 -5.24 -11.86 5.46
N ILE A 131 -5.89 -12.96 5.08
CA ILE A 131 -7.32 -13.18 5.26
C ILE A 131 -7.52 -14.45 6.07
N TYR A 132 -8.35 -14.36 7.10
CA TYR A 132 -8.91 -15.49 7.83
C TYR A 132 -10.41 -15.54 7.59
N GLU A 133 -10.95 -16.70 7.22
CA GLU A 133 -12.40 -16.89 7.12
C GLU A 133 -12.78 -18.18 7.83
N ARG A 134 -13.86 -18.13 8.60
CA ARG A 134 -14.47 -19.28 9.25
C ARG A 134 -15.93 -19.33 8.84
N TYR A 135 -16.37 -20.50 8.39
CA TYR A 135 -17.76 -20.81 8.14
C TYR A 135 -18.16 -21.97 9.04
N VAL A 136 -19.29 -21.80 9.73
CA VAL A 136 -19.87 -22.83 10.58
C VAL A 136 -21.28 -23.09 10.08
N GLY A 137 -21.64 -24.34 9.83
CA GLY A 137 -23.00 -24.71 9.46
C GLY A 137 -23.16 -26.17 9.11
N GLY A 138 -24.40 -26.60 8.94
CA GLY A 138 -24.73 -27.99 8.62
C GLY A 138 -26.17 -28.12 8.16
N PRO A 139 -26.58 -29.32 7.68
CA PRO A 139 -27.98 -29.57 7.37
C PRO A 139 -28.81 -29.61 8.67
N ALA A 140 -30.09 -29.23 8.59
CA ALA A 140 -31.00 -29.13 9.75
C ALA A 140 -31.03 -30.36 10.69
N ASN A 141 -30.73 -31.56 10.18
CA ASN A 141 -30.72 -32.81 10.96
C ASN A 141 -29.39 -33.58 10.86
N GLY A 142 -28.28 -32.90 10.53
CA GLY A 142 -26.96 -33.54 10.47
C GLY A 142 -25.90 -32.80 11.27
N PRO A 143 -24.67 -33.29 11.26
CA PRO A 143 -23.60 -32.69 12.03
C PRO A 143 -23.25 -31.29 11.50
N GLU A 144 -22.98 -30.37 12.43
CA GLU A 144 -22.36 -29.09 12.10
C GLU A 144 -20.95 -29.33 11.56
N THR A 145 -20.59 -28.58 10.53
CA THR A 145 -19.25 -28.56 9.96
C THR A 145 -18.64 -27.19 10.13
N THR A 146 -17.34 -27.15 10.43
CA THR A 146 -16.56 -25.92 10.41
C THR A 146 -15.57 -26.00 9.25
N ASN A 147 -15.57 -24.97 8.41
CA ASN A 147 -14.52 -24.76 7.41
C ASN A 147 -13.74 -23.51 7.78
N GLU A 148 -12.42 -23.63 7.77
CA GLU A 148 -11.50 -22.52 7.94
C GLU A 148 -10.69 -22.32 6.67
N PHE A 149 -10.57 -21.06 6.24
CA PHE A 149 -9.72 -20.64 5.15
C PHE A 149 -8.69 -19.63 5.63
N ARG A 150 -7.45 -19.79 5.16
CA ARG A 150 -6.36 -18.85 5.39
C ARG A 150 -5.74 -18.49 4.05
N THR A 151 -5.68 -17.20 3.74
CA THR A 151 -5.06 -16.69 2.51
C THR A 151 -3.95 -15.73 2.86
N TYR A 152 -2.73 -16.06 2.44
CA TYR A 152 -1.54 -15.24 2.61
C TYR A 152 -1.33 -14.44 1.33
N VAL A 153 -1.18 -13.12 1.47
CA VAL A 153 -1.16 -12.19 0.35
C VAL A 153 0.12 -11.37 0.37
N GLN A 154 0.79 -11.28 -0.77
CA GLN A 154 1.92 -10.38 -0.97
C GLN A 154 1.83 -9.77 -2.36
N ASN A 155 2.15 -8.48 -2.49
CA ASN A 155 2.08 -7.76 -3.76
C ASN A 155 0.73 -7.95 -4.46
N ASN A 156 -0.36 -7.91 -3.68
CA ASN A 156 -1.73 -8.11 -4.16
C ASN A 156 -1.99 -9.48 -4.81
N LYS A 157 -1.15 -10.49 -4.57
CA LYS A 157 -1.35 -11.86 -5.05
C LYS A 157 -1.33 -12.85 -3.91
N THR A 158 -2.12 -13.90 -4.05
CA THR A 158 -2.11 -15.01 -3.09
C THR A 158 -0.83 -15.83 -3.25
N VAL A 159 -0.04 -15.92 -2.19
CA VAL A 159 1.19 -16.73 -2.15
C VAL A 159 0.96 -18.11 -1.53
N LYS A 160 -0.05 -18.25 -0.66
CA LYS A 160 -0.45 -19.53 -0.05
C LYS A 160 -1.93 -19.48 0.34
N SER A 161 -2.64 -20.57 0.11
CA SER A 161 -4.01 -20.77 0.58
C SER A 161 -4.13 -22.08 1.33
N LEU A 162 -4.82 -22.06 2.47
CA LEU A 162 -5.10 -23.24 3.27
C LEU A 162 -6.61 -23.38 3.48
N LYS A 163 -7.12 -24.61 3.40
CA LYS A 163 -8.44 -25.01 3.89
C LYS A 163 -8.22 -26.03 5.00
N ASN A 164 -8.75 -25.76 6.19
CA ASN A 164 -8.58 -26.62 7.37
C ASN A 164 -7.10 -27.03 7.55
N GLN A 165 -6.20 -26.04 7.48
CA GLN A 165 -4.74 -26.17 7.59
C GLN A 165 -4.05 -26.95 6.45
N SER A 166 -4.80 -27.52 5.51
CA SER A 166 -4.26 -28.23 4.35
C SER A 166 -4.14 -27.29 3.15
N LEU A 167 -3.10 -27.47 2.33
CA LEU A 167 -2.93 -26.69 1.10
C LEU A 167 -4.15 -26.84 0.18
N THR A 168 -4.56 -25.73 -0.44
CA THR A 168 -5.67 -25.69 -1.38
C THR A 168 -5.38 -24.66 -2.47
N SER A 169 -6.14 -24.70 -3.56
CA SER A 169 -6.06 -23.68 -4.60
C SER A 169 -6.53 -22.32 -4.08
N CYS A 170 -5.98 -21.24 -4.64
CA CYS A 170 -6.46 -19.91 -4.32
C CYS A 170 -7.91 -19.74 -4.80
N ARG A 171 -8.80 -19.29 -3.90
CA ARG A 171 -10.18 -18.89 -4.23
C ARG A 171 -10.20 -17.52 -4.89
N ILE A 172 -9.37 -16.62 -4.37
CA ILE A 172 -9.05 -15.30 -4.92
C ILE A 172 -7.53 -15.27 -5.05
N CYS A 173 -7.03 -15.08 -6.26
CA CYS A 173 -5.61 -15.18 -6.55
C CYS A 173 -4.96 -13.80 -6.72
N GLU A 174 -5.75 -12.78 -7.06
CA GLU A 174 -5.30 -11.40 -7.21
C GLU A 174 -6.28 -10.45 -6.53
N PHE A 175 -5.73 -9.40 -5.92
CA PHE A 175 -6.48 -8.39 -5.20
C PHE A 175 -6.23 -7.02 -5.82
N ASN A 176 -7.27 -6.21 -5.92
CA ASN A 176 -7.16 -4.85 -6.41
C ASN A 176 -8.15 -3.95 -5.66
N SER A 177 -8.20 -2.67 -6.03
CA SER A 177 -9.10 -1.70 -5.37
C SER A 177 -10.57 -2.14 -5.36
N SER A 178 -11.02 -2.96 -6.31
CA SER A 178 -12.38 -3.48 -6.41
C SER A 178 -12.62 -4.78 -5.63
N SER A 179 -11.59 -5.42 -5.07
CA SER A 179 -11.75 -6.58 -4.21
C SER A 179 -12.43 -6.19 -2.90
N ASP A 180 -13.25 -7.08 -2.33
CA ASP A 180 -14.05 -6.78 -1.14
C ASP A 180 -13.19 -6.39 0.06
N ALA A 181 -12.05 -7.04 0.25
CA ALA A 181 -11.06 -6.65 1.26
C ALA A 181 -10.67 -5.16 1.19
N TYR A 182 -10.55 -4.59 -0.02
CA TYR A 182 -10.22 -3.17 -0.17
C TYR A 182 -11.46 -2.25 -0.14
N LYS A 183 -12.64 -2.73 -0.55
CA LYS A 183 -13.91 -2.00 -0.34
C LYS A 183 -14.19 -1.83 1.15
N ILE A 184 -14.07 -2.92 1.92
CA ILE A 184 -14.24 -2.96 3.38
C ILE A 184 -13.23 -2.05 4.08
N PHE A 185 -11.96 -2.06 3.66
CA PHE A 185 -10.94 -1.16 4.20
C PHE A 185 -11.38 0.32 4.10
N ARG A 186 -11.96 0.72 2.96
CA ARG A 186 -12.39 2.11 2.72
C ARG A 186 -13.70 2.49 3.42
N SER A 187 -14.53 1.52 3.80
CA SER A 187 -15.82 1.80 4.44
C SER A 187 -15.73 2.24 5.90
N LEU A 188 -14.53 2.18 6.51
CA LEU A 188 -14.23 2.80 7.80
C LEU A 188 -14.72 4.26 7.87
N ASN A 189 -14.54 5.02 6.78
CA ASN A 189 -14.91 6.44 6.73
C ASN A 189 -16.30 6.70 6.14
N GLN A 190 -17.03 5.64 5.74
CA GLN A 190 -18.37 5.79 5.18
C GLN A 190 -19.40 5.94 6.30
N GLN A 191 -20.36 6.82 6.08
CA GLN A 191 -21.49 7.02 6.97
C GLN A 191 -22.52 5.88 6.84
N ASP A 192 -22.80 5.47 5.61
CA ASP A 192 -23.61 4.28 5.32
C ASP A 192 -22.68 3.12 4.95
N ILE A 193 -22.62 2.13 5.82
CA ILE A 193 -21.77 0.97 5.65
C ILE A 193 -22.42 -0.11 4.77
N ASN A 194 -23.74 -0.11 4.61
CA ASN A 194 -24.44 -1.16 3.87
C ASN A 194 -23.98 -1.19 2.40
N ALA A 195 -23.68 -0.03 1.81
CA ALA A 195 -23.18 0.06 0.43
C ALA A 195 -21.86 -0.72 0.19
N ALA A 196 -21.05 -0.92 1.23
CA ALA A 196 -19.80 -1.68 1.13
C ALA A 196 -19.96 -3.18 1.37
N PHE A 197 -21.08 -3.61 1.97
CA PHE A 197 -21.29 -4.99 2.44
C PHE A 197 -22.46 -5.70 1.75
N CYS A 198 -23.44 -4.97 1.24
CA CYS A 198 -24.70 -5.50 0.71
C CYS A 198 -24.85 -5.32 -0.81
N GLY A 199 -23.76 -4.96 -1.50
CA GLY A 199 -23.74 -4.66 -2.94
C GLY A 199 -23.10 -5.75 -3.79
#